data_AF-A0A1G8UHY4-F1
#
_entry.id   AF-A0A1G8UHY4-F1
#
_cell.length_a   1.000
_cell.length_b   1.000
_cell.length_c   1.000
_cell.angle_alpha   90.00
_cell.angle_beta   90.00
_cell.angle_gamma   90.00
#
_symmetry.space_group_name_H-M   'P 1'
#
loop_
_entity.id
_entity.type
_entity.pdbx_description
1 polymer ?
#
loop_
_entity_poly.entity_id
_entity_poly.type
_entity_poly.pdbx_seq_one_letter_code
_entity_poly.pdbx_strand_id
1 'polypeptide(L)'
;MAERDDRETGPLANGEVKHRHLEVFRAVMRTGNMTTAGRRLGMSQPAVSKFISQTEERCGFPLFERINNRLMPTARAQRLFEEAERLFVGMEELQRLIVRMKSDGPPRIVVTAVPVIAQEVLPRTMAGWLDRQDLQLFVTMRDAGGVLAMVTARNADIGFTMSFQRVQGVRSQLIWRSHAMCAMHADHPLAARDVVTPQDLHDLPFISISRHEGQQQKVDKVLADAQVRPREVAEVPLILGAAGMAHAGIGVTFADVFSARPWLERGLVLRRFEPGIRFEYHAVWIDAPQSRAVVQSLIKAMRDTMKLLTQEALALPSVGPLADR
;
A
#
# COMPACT_ATOMS: atom_id res chain seq x y z
N MET A 1 -15.77 44.00 -45.22
CA MET A 1 -15.61 44.33 -43.79
C MET A 1 -16.95 44.01 -43.13
N ALA A 2 -17.30 42.79 -42.75
CA ALA A 2 -16.58 41.76 -42.00
C ALA A 2 -16.18 42.24 -40.60
N GLU A 3 -17.12 42.15 -39.67
CA GLU A 3 -16.86 41.81 -38.26
C GLU A 3 -18.12 41.12 -37.72
N ARG A 4 -18.10 39.79 -37.77
CA ARG A 4 -19.00 38.92 -37.01
C ARG A 4 -18.40 38.81 -35.61
N ASP A 5 -19.19 39.17 -34.59
CA ASP A 5 -18.92 38.87 -33.19
C ASP A 5 -19.19 37.38 -32.95
N ASP A 6 -18.25 36.53 -33.36
CA ASP A 6 -18.20 35.12 -32.97
C ASP A 6 -17.75 35.05 -31.50
N ARG A 7 -18.70 35.23 -30.58
CA ARG A 7 -18.53 34.74 -29.20
C ARG A 7 -18.78 33.24 -29.20
N GLU A 8 -17.73 32.48 -29.45
CA GLU A 8 -17.63 31.06 -29.12
C GLU A 8 -17.93 30.86 -27.63
N THR A 9 -19.16 30.45 -27.31
CA THR A 9 -19.49 29.81 -26.03
C THR A 9 -18.82 28.43 -25.97
N GLY A 10 -17.62 28.38 -25.38
CA GLY A 10 -16.90 27.14 -25.08
C GLY A 10 -17.60 26.23 -24.05
N PRO A 11 -17.13 24.98 -23.86
CA PRO A 11 -17.89 23.86 -23.24
C PRO A 11 -18.04 23.90 -21.70
N LEU A 12 -18.00 25.08 -21.06
CA LEU A 12 -18.11 25.22 -19.60
C LEU A 12 -19.46 25.84 -19.18
N ALA A 13 -20.56 25.41 -19.82
CA ALA A 13 -21.91 25.83 -19.45
C ALA A 13 -22.54 24.99 -18.32
N ASN A 14 -21.91 23.89 -17.90
CA ASN A 14 -22.46 23.02 -16.86
C ASN A 14 -21.77 23.31 -15.51
N GLY A 15 -22.58 23.69 -14.51
CA GLY A 15 -22.08 24.28 -13.27
C GLY A 15 -21.14 23.39 -12.45
N GLU A 16 -20.38 23.98 -11.53
CA GLU A 16 -19.36 23.31 -10.72
C GLU A 16 -19.89 22.11 -9.90
N VAL A 17 -19.13 21.01 -9.87
CA VAL A 17 -19.42 19.82 -9.05
C VAL A 17 -19.11 20.14 -7.58
N LYS A 18 -20.16 20.25 -6.76
CA LYS A 18 -20.04 20.54 -5.31
C LYS A 18 -19.87 19.29 -4.45
N HIS A 19 -19.37 19.44 -3.22
CA HIS A 19 -19.17 18.36 -2.23
C HIS A 19 -20.34 17.36 -2.15
N ARG A 20 -21.59 17.84 -2.04
CA ARG A 20 -22.77 16.97 -1.90
C ARG A 20 -23.00 16.08 -3.13
N HIS A 21 -22.67 16.56 -4.33
CA HIS A 21 -22.74 15.74 -5.55
C HIS A 21 -21.75 14.58 -5.46
N LEU A 22 -20.49 14.87 -5.08
CA LEU A 22 -19.46 13.85 -4.89
C LEU A 22 -19.79 12.87 -3.76
N GLU A 23 -20.39 13.35 -2.67
CA GLU A 23 -20.79 12.51 -1.53
C GLU A 23 -21.86 11.48 -1.94
N VAL A 24 -22.89 11.93 -2.67
CA VAL A 24 -23.96 11.06 -3.17
C VAL A 24 -23.42 10.09 -4.22
N PHE A 25 -22.62 10.59 -5.17
CA PHE A 25 -21.93 9.77 -6.17
C PHE A 25 -21.08 8.67 -5.53
N ARG A 26 -20.21 9.03 -4.58
CA ARG A 26 -19.37 8.10 -3.81
C ARG A 26 -20.21 7.04 -3.10
N ALA A 27 -21.31 7.44 -2.46
CA ALA A 27 -22.18 6.49 -1.79
C ALA A 27 -22.78 5.46 -2.76
N VAL A 28 -23.22 5.89 -3.95
CA VAL A 28 -23.74 5.00 -5.00
C VAL A 28 -22.65 4.08 -5.54
N MET A 29 -21.45 4.59 -5.78
CA MET A 29 -20.28 3.77 -6.19
C MET A 29 -19.96 2.68 -5.15
N ARG A 30 -19.96 3.01 -3.85
CA ARG A 30 -19.64 2.05 -2.78
C ARG A 30 -20.72 0.99 -2.55
N THR A 31 -21.98 1.32 -2.81
CA THR A 31 -23.10 0.37 -2.58
C THR A 31 -23.52 -0.39 -3.83
N GLY A 32 -23.17 0.11 -5.03
CA GLY A 32 -23.69 -0.39 -6.30
C GLY A 32 -25.21 -0.23 -6.45
N ASN A 33 -25.87 0.49 -5.54
CA ASN A 33 -27.32 0.53 -5.44
C ASN A 33 -27.80 1.87 -4.86
N MET A 34 -28.61 2.60 -5.64
CA MET A 34 -29.13 3.92 -5.27
C MET A 34 -30.03 3.91 -4.03
N THR A 35 -30.84 2.86 -3.83
CA THR A 35 -31.71 2.73 -2.65
C THR A 35 -30.87 2.56 -1.38
N THR A 36 -29.85 1.70 -1.43
CA THR A 36 -28.95 1.47 -0.30
C THR A 36 -28.10 2.71 0.01
N ALA A 37 -27.64 3.43 -1.02
CA ALA A 37 -26.95 4.70 -0.86
C ALA A 37 -27.86 5.75 -0.20
N GLY A 38 -29.12 5.86 -0.65
CA GLY A 38 -30.11 6.77 -0.08
C GLY A 38 -30.33 6.51 1.40
N ARG A 39 -30.54 5.25 1.79
CA ARG A 39 -30.69 4.88 3.22
C ARG A 39 -29.47 5.30 4.06
N ARG A 40 -28.25 5.14 3.55
CA ARG A 40 -27.02 5.56 4.25
C ARG A 40 -26.90 7.08 4.40
N LEU A 41 -27.43 7.84 3.44
CA LEU A 41 -27.35 9.30 3.42
C LEU A 41 -28.58 10.00 4.00
N GLY A 42 -29.57 9.24 4.51
CA GLY A 42 -30.85 9.80 4.95
C GLY A 42 -31.67 10.41 3.81
N MET A 43 -31.55 9.88 2.59
CA MET A 43 -32.19 10.37 1.38
C MET A 43 -33.12 9.33 0.76
N SER A 44 -34.19 9.78 0.11
CA SER A 44 -35.02 8.90 -0.74
C SER A 44 -34.28 8.50 -2.02
N GLN A 45 -34.60 7.33 -2.59
CA GLN A 45 -33.99 6.91 -3.86
C GLN A 45 -34.22 7.91 -5.01
N PRO A 46 -35.40 8.53 -5.18
CA PRO A 46 -35.60 9.58 -6.18
C PRO A 46 -34.68 10.79 -5.98
N ALA A 47 -34.42 11.18 -4.72
CA ALA A 47 -33.49 12.26 -4.42
C ALA A 47 -32.04 11.89 -4.80
N VAL A 48 -31.62 10.66 -4.49
CA VAL A 48 -30.30 10.14 -4.92
C VAL A 48 -30.20 10.13 -6.44
N SER A 49 -31.20 9.59 -7.15
CA SER A 49 -31.22 9.55 -8.62
C SER A 49 -31.11 10.96 -9.22
N LYS A 50 -31.84 11.93 -8.67
CA LYS A 50 -31.77 13.33 -9.11
C LYS A 50 -30.38 13.93 -8.90
N PHE A 51 -29.75 13.69 -7.75
CA PHE A 51 -28.37 14.14 -7.49
C PHE A 51 -27.36 13.52 -8.46
N ILE A 52 -27.51 12.24 -8.81
CA ILE A 52 -26.64 11.57 -9.77
C ILE A 52 -26.81 12.20 -11.16
N SER A 53 -28.04 12.36 -11.65
CA SER A 53 -28.28 13.00 -12.94
C SER A 53 -27.74 14.44 -13.00
N GLN A 54 -27.89 15.21 -11.92
CA GLN A 54 -27.28 16.54 -11.82
C GLN A 54 -25.75 16.48 -11.82
N THR A 55 -25.15 15.46 -11.23
CA THR A 55 -23.70 15.26 -11.25
C THR A 55 -23.23 14.94 -12.66
N GLU A 56 -23.92 14.05 -13.37
CA GLU A 56 -23.64 13.68 -14.77
C GLU A 56 -23.75 14.88 -15.72
N GLU A 57 -24.79 15.70 -15.53
CA GLU A 57 -24.95 16.98 -16.24
C GLU A 57 -23.73 17.87 -16.00
N ARG A 58 -23.36 18.10 -14.73
CA ARG A 58 -22.19 18.93 -14.37
C ARG A 58 -20.86 18.38 -14.90
N CYS A 59 -20.69 17.06 -14.92
CA CYS A 59 -19.51 16.40 -15.48
C CYS A 59 -19.47 16.43 -17.02
N GLY A 60 -20.63 16.55 -17.68
CA GLY A 60 -20.75 16.46 -19.14
C GLY A 60 -20.63 15.03 -19.69
N PHE A 61 -20.74 14.00 -18.84
CA PHE A 61 -20.70 12.60 -19.25
C PHE A 61 -21.46 11.70 -18.26
N PRO A 62 -21.98 10.54 -18.71
CA PRO A 62 -22.64 9.59 -17.83
C PRO A 62 -21.65 8.92 -16.87
N LEU A 63 -22.05 8.84 -15.61
CA LEU A 63 -21.32 8.15 -14.56
C LEU A 63 -21.82 6.72 -14.40
N PHE A 64 -23.09 6.47 -14.71
CA PHE A 64 -23.66 5.14 -14.68
C PHE A 64 -24.40 4.79 -15.96
N GLU A 65 -24.45 3.50 -16.25
CA GLU A 65 -25.21 2.92 -17.35
C GLU A 65 -26.04 1.73 -16.84
N ARG A 66 -27.08 1.35 -17.58
CA ARG A 66 -27.88 0.16 -17.27
C ARG A 66 -27.55 -0.95 -18.24
N ILE A 67 -26.94 -2.01 -17.74
CA ILE A 67 -26.67 -3.24 -18.50
C ILE A 67 -27.46 -4.37 -17.84
N ASN A 68 -28.34 -5.03 -18.61
CA ASN A 68 -29.19 -6.13 -18.10
C ASN A 68 -29.96 -5.74 -16.82
N ASN A 69 -30.53 -4.53 -16.81
CA ASN A 69 -31.26 -3.94 -15.68
C ASN A 69 -30.43 -3.75 -14.39
N ARG A 70 -29.10 -3.85 -14.46
CA ARG A 70 -28.18 -3.52 -13.37
C ARG A 70 -27.52 -2.18 -13.63
N LEU A 71 -27.40 -1.38 -12.58
CA LEU A 71 -26.68 -0.10 -12.61
C LEU A 71 -25.17 -0.41 -12.55
N MET A 72 -24.46 -0.06 -13.61
CA MET A 72 -23.02 -0.28 -13.75
C MET A 72 -22.30 1.08 -13.82
N PRO A 73 -21.19 1.27 -13.11
CA PRO A 73 -20.38 2.48 -13.23
C PRO A 73 -19.62 2.48 -14.56
N THR A 74 -19.47 3.64 -15.18
CA THR A 74 -18.64 3.79 -16.38
C THR A 74 -17.15 3.84 -16.03
N ALA A 75 -16.26 3.64 -17.00
CA ALA A 75 -14.82 3.81 -16.80
C ALA A 75 -14.43 5.21 -16.31
N ARG A 76 -15.18 6.25 -16.72
CA ARG A 76 -15.00 7.63 -16.24
C ARG A 76 -15.43 7.78 -14.78
N ALA A 77 -16.53 7.14 -14.39
CA ALA A 77 -16.95 7.12 -12.99
C ALA A 77 -15.93 6.42 -12.09
N GLN A 78 -15.31 5.33 -12.55
CA GLN A 78 -14.28 4.65 -11.77
C GLN A 78 -13.08 5.57 -11.47
N ARG A 79 -12.59 6.30 -12.48
CA ARG A 79 -11.51 7.29 -12.29
C ARG A 79 -11.92 8.43 -11.38
N LEU A 80 -13.12 8.99 -11.57
CA LEU A 80 -13.62 10.06 -10.70
C LEU A 80 -13.80 9.58 -9.26
N PHE A 81 -14.21 8.33 -9.06
CA PHE A 81 -14.39 7.73 -7.75
C PHE A 81 -13.07 7.60 -6.99
N GLU A 82 -11.98 7.21 -7.67
CA GLU A 82 -10.64 7.18 -7.07
C GLU A 82 -10.21 8.56 -6.57
N GLU A 83 -10.44 9.62 -7.35
CA GLU A 83 -10.14 11.00 -6.91
C GLU A 83 -11.07 11.47 -5.77
N ALA A 84 -12.36 11.15 -5.86
CA ALA A 84 -13.33 11.51 -4.84
C ALA A 84 -13.00 10.81 -3.50
N GLU A 85 -12.66 9.52 -3.50
CA GLU A 85 -12.23 8.81 -2.30
C GLU A 85 -11.02 9.49 -1.64
N ARG A 86 -10.02 9.91 -2.41
CA ARG A 86 -8.87 10.68 -1.89
C ARG A 86 -9.30 11.96 -1.16
N LEU A 87 -10.21 12.73 -1.75
CA LEU A 87 -10.74 13.97 -1.15
C LEU A 87 -11.47 13.70 0.18
N PHE A 88 -12.35 12.70 0.21
CA PHE A 88 -13.12 12.37 1.41
C PHE A 88 -12.24 11.82 2.54
N VAL A 89 -11.22 11.02 2.21
CA VAL A 89 -10.20 10.59 3.19
C VAL A 89 -9.52 11.81 3.82
N GLY A 90 -9.13 12.80 3.03
CA GLY A 90 -8.53 14.04 3.54
C GLY A 90 -9.46 14.84 4.47
N MET A 91 -10.76 14.91 4.17
CA MET A 91 -11.74 15.57 5.05
C MET A 91 -11.97 14.80 6.36
N GLU A 92 -12.04 13.47 6.32
CA GLU A 92 -12.10 12.63 7.52
C GLU A 92 -10.84 12.80 8.37
N GLU A 93 -9.68 13.03 7.76
CA GLU A 93 -8.42 13.32 8.45
C GLU A 93 -8.42 14.71 9.12
N LEU A 94 -8.98 15.72 8.46
CA LEU A 94 -9.19 17.06 9.02
C LEU A 94 -10.14 17.02 10.23
N GLN A 95 -11.26 16.32 10.13
CA GLN A 95 -12.18 16.16 11.26
C GLN A 95 -11.50 15.46 12.43
N ARG A 96 -10.74 14.39 12.15
CA ARG A 96 -9.92 13.75 13.18
C ARG A 96 -8.90 14.73 13.77
N LEU A 97 -8.30 15.62 12.99
CA LEU A 97 -7.39 16.66 13.50
C LEU A 97 -8.09 17.58 14.50
N ILE A 98 -9.27 18.10 14.14
CA ILE A 98 -10.05 19.00 14.99
C ILE A 98 -10.44 18.32 16.31
N VAL A 99 -10.90 17.07 16.26
CA VAL A 99 -11.21 16.29 17.48
C VAL A 99 -9.96 16.13 18.35
N ARG A 100 -8.81 15.81 17.73
CA ARG A 100 -7.56 15.64 18.45
C ARG A 100 -7.03 16.92 19.09
N MET A 101 -7.25 18.08 18.48
CA MET A 101 -6.84 19.39 19.04
C MET A 101 -7.61 19.76 20.31
N LYS A 102 -8.75 19.13 20.58
CA LYS A 102 -9.54 19.36 21.79
C LYS A 102 -9.15 18.47 22.97
N SER A 103 -8.20 17.54 22.80
CA SER A 103 -7.83 16.57 23.84
C SER A 103 -6.58 17.03 24.61
N ASP A 104 -6.68 17.14 25.93
CA ASP A 104 -5.54 17.37 26.87
C ASP A 104 -4.68 16.10 27.08
N GLY A 105 -4.64 15.21 26.09
CA GLY A 105 -3.89 13.96 26.17
C GLY A 105 -2.39 14.14 25.98
N PRO A 106 -1.57 13.11 26.29
CA PRO A 106 -0.15 13.13 25.97
C PRO A 106 0.05 13.36 24.46
N PRO A 107 1.20 13.94 24.06
CA PRO A 107 1.51 14.19 22.66
C PRO A 107 1.36 12.90 21.84
N ARG A 108 1.00 13.02 20.56
CA ARG A 108 0.80 11.84 19.71
C ARG A 108 1.88 11.71 18.66
N ILE A 109 2.12 10.48 18.20
CA ILE A 109 2.85 10.20 16.98
C ILE A 109 1.99 9.36 16.04
N VAL A 110 1.87 9.82 14.79
CA VAL A 110 1.16 9.11 13.72
C VAL A 110 2.18 8.45 12.80
N VAL A 111 2.20 7.12 12.82
CA VAL A 111 3.04 6.28 11.97
C VAL A 111 2.19 5.70 10.85
N THR A 112 2.63 5.88 9.61
CA THR A 112 2.08 5.16 8.45
C THR A 112 3.10 4.13 7.98
N ALA A 113 2.69 2.93 7.61
CA ALA A 113 3.64 1.90 7.19
C ALA A 113 3.05 0.95 6.14
N VAL A 114 3.93 0.41 5.30
CA VAL A 114 3.57 -0.73 4.44
C VAL A 114 3.24 -1.96 5.30
N PRO A 115 2.35 -2.86 4.83
CA PRO A 115 1.79 -3.91 5.67
C PRO A 115 2.81 -4.81 6.36
N VAL A 116 3.88 -5.22 5.67
CA VAL A 116 4.95 -6.04 6.27
C VAL A 116 5.63 -5.35 7.46
N ILE A 117 5.87 -4.03 7.38
CA ILE A 117 6.48 -3.30 8.49
C ILE A 117 5.49 -3.15 9.63
N ALA A 118 4.25 -2.78 9.31
CA ALA A 118 3.19 -2.55 10.29
C ALA A 118 2.83 -3.81 11.10
N GLN A 119 2.95 -5.00 10.48
CA GLN A 119 2.57 -6.26 11.11
C GLN A 119 3.77 -6.97 11.76
N GLU A 120 4.93 -7.00 11.10
CA GLU A 120 6.03 -7.88 11.53
C GLU A 120 7.16 -7.17 12.29
N VAL A 121 7.32 -5.86 12.10
CA VAL A 121 8.45 -5.09 12.66
C VAL A 121 7.98 -4.09 13.71
N LEU A 122 6.94 -3.32 13.38
CA LEU A 122 6.45 -2.24 14.20
C LEU A 122 5.97 -2.73 15.58
N PRO A 123 5.15 -3.79 15.73
CA PRO A 123 4.66 -4.20 17.04
C PRO A 123 5.80 -4.56 18.00
N ARG A 124 6.83 -5.26 17.51
CA ARG A 124 8.00 -5.63 18.32
C ARG A 124 8.87 -4.42 18.67
N THR A 125 8.98 -3.46 17.74
CA THR A 125 9.66 -2.19 18.02
C THR A 125 8.90 -1.42 19.11
N MET A 126 7.57 -1.36 19.00
CA MET A 126 6.72 -0.55 19.87
C MET A 126 6.65 -1.10 21.29
N ALA A 127 6.69 -2.43 21.46
CA ALA A 127 6.65 -3.08 22.76
C ALA A 127 7.74 -2.59 23.73
N GLY A 128 8.94 -2.27 23.24
CA GLY A 128 10.01 -1.71 24.08
C GLY A 128 10.19 -0.18 23.97
N TRP A 129 9.71 0.41 22.87
CA TRP A 129 9.89 1.83 22.60
C TRP A 129 8.83 2.69 23.29
N LEU A 130 7.55 2.28 23.29
CA LEU A 130 6.45 3.09 23.83
C LEU A 130 6.54 3.32 25.32
N ASP A 131 7.00 2.33 26.10
CA ASP A 131 7.16 2.46 27.56
C ASP A 131 8.12 3.59 27.97
N ARG A 132 8.99 4.02 27.04
CA ARG A 132 9.97 5.09 27.25
C ARG A 132 9.50 6.44 26.72
N GLN A 133 8.29 6.52 26.19
CA GLN A 133 7.74 7.73 25.61
C GLN A 133 6.44 8.10 26.33
N ASP A 134 6.31 9.37 26.72
CA ASP A 134 5.04 9.92 27.17
C ASP A 134 4.21 10.36 25.97
N LEU A 135 3.75 9.38 25.15
CA LEU A 135 3.00 9.66 23.93
C LEU A 135 1.94 8.60 23.61
N GLN A 136 0.97 8.98 22.77
CA GLN A 136 0.03 8.06 22.13
C GLN A 136 0.46 7.70 20.70
N LEU A 137 0.50 6.41 20.39
CA LEU A 137 0.80 5.90 19.06
C LEU A 137 -0.47 5.71 18.23
N PHE A 138 -0.46 6.23 17.01
CA PHE A 138 -1.45 5.92 15.98
C PHE A 138 -0.75 5.26 14.80
N VAL A 139 -1.22 4.09 14.39
CA VAL A 139 -0.67 3.37 13.24
C VAL A 139 -1.73 3.30 12.14
N THR A 140 -1.34 3.60 10.91
CA THR A 140 -2.14 3.34 9.72
C THR A 140 -1.35 2.53 8.70
N MET A 141 -2.04 1.68 7.96
CA MET A 141 -1.45 0.85 6.91
C MET A 141 -1.83 1.38 5.54
N ARG A 142 -0.84 1.48 4.66
CA ARG A 142 -0.97 1.94 3.27
C ARG A 142 0.04 1.18 2.40
N ASP A 143 -0.18 1.14 1.10
CA ASP A 143 0.88 0.77 0.15
C ASP A 143 1.98 1.85 0.13
N ALA A 144 3.07 1.60 -0.61
CA ALA A 144 4.20 2.52 -0.68
C ALA A 144 3.81 3.95 -1.11
N GLY A 145 2.90 4.07 -2.08
CA GLY A 145 2.38 5.36 -2.55
C GLY A 145 1.55 6.08 -1.49
N GLY A 146 0.65 5.37 -0.82
CA GLY A 146 -0.17 5.92 0.25
C GLY A 146 0.63 6.31 1.50
N VAL A 147 1.71 5.59 1.82
CA VAL A 147 2.66 6.01 2.87
C VAL A 147 3.24 7.39 2.54
N LEU A 148 3.72 7.58 1.32
CA LEU A 148 4.31 8.84 0.88
C LEU A 148 3.27 9.97 0.84
N ALA A 149 2.05 9.69 0.39
CA ALA A 149 0.95 10.65 0.36
C ALA A 149 0.59 11.14 1.76
N MET A 150 0.48 10.23 2.73
CA MET A 150 0.18 10.57 4.13
C MET A 150 1.26 11.46 4.76
N VAL A 151 2.54 11.16 4.51
CA VAL A 151 3.66 11.97 5.01
C VAL A 151 3.70 13.34 4.34
N THR A 152 3.53 13.38 3.01
CA THR A 152 3.54 14.63 2.22
C THR A 152 2.41 15.56 2.65
N ALA A 153 1.22 14.99 2.91
CA ALA A 153 0.06 15.72 3.42
C ALA A 153 0.16 16.10 4.91
N ARG A 154 1.25 15.73 5.60
CA ARG A 154 1.43 15.90 7.07
C ARG A 154 0.34 15.22 7.90
N ASN A 155 -0.29 14.19 7.35
CA ASN A 155 -1.25 13.34 8.05
C ASN A 155 -0.58 12.19 8.80
N ALA A 156 0.72 11.98 8.56
CA ALA A 156 1.61 11.12 9.36
C ALA A 156 2.91 11.87 9.70
N ASP A 157 3.43 11.64 10.91
CA ASP A 157 4.70 12.21 11.37
C ASP A 157 5.90 11.48 10.75
N ILE A 158 5.75 10.17 10.52
CA ILE A 158 6.73 9.31 9.86
C ILE A 158 6.04 8.18 9.10
N GLY A 159 6.62 7.85 7.95
CA GLY A 159 6.26 6.74 7.10
C GLY A 159 7.36 5.68 7.04
N PHE A 160 6.97 4.41 7.00
CA PHE A 160 7.90 3.31 6.71
C PHE A 160 7.47 2.59 5.44
N THR A 161 8.36 2.53 4.44
CA THR A 161 8.06 2.01 3.11
C THR A 161 9.20 1.14 2.57
N MET A 162 8.89 0.33 1.55
CA MET A 162 9.87 -0.48 0.82
C MET A 162 10.23 0.11 -0.55
N SER A 163 9.54 1.15 -0.97
CA SER A 163 9.80 1.88 -2.22
C SER A 163 9.42 3.34 -1.99
N PHE A 164 10.24 4.25 -2.51
CA PHE A 164 9.90 5.66 -2.49
C PHE A 164 10.49 6.35 -3.72
N GLN A 165 9.71 7.26 -4.30
CA GLN A 165 10.23 8.26 -5.21
C GLN A 165 10.58 9.51 -4.39
N ARG A 166 11.70 10.16 -4.74
CA ARG A 166 12.14 11.35 -4.01
C ARG A 166 11.14 12.47 -4.27
N VAL A 167 10.50 12.96 -3.19
CA VAL A 167 9.58 14.09 -3.22
C VAL A 167 10.23 15.27 -2.50
N GLN A 168 10.08 16.47 -3.06
CA GLN A 168 10.61 17.68 -2.46
C GLN A 168 9.99 17.91 -1.07
N GLY A 169 10.83 18.27 -0.09
CA GLY A 169 10.39 18.50 1.29
C GLY A 169 10.23 17.24 2.15
N VAL A 170 10.23 16.04 1.54
CA VAL A 170 10.23 14.77 2.26
C VAL A 170 11.67 14.28 2.44
N ARG A 171 12.08 14.05 3.69
CA ARG A 171 13.32 13.35 4.01
C ARG A 171 13.12 11.85 3.90
N SER A 172 14.17 11.15 3.52
CA SER A 172 14.22 9.69 3.45
C SER A 172 15.53 9.19 4.04
N GLN A 173 15.47 8.07 4.75
CA GLN A 173 16.62 7.36 5.25
C GLN A 173 16.42 5.85 5.03
N LEU A 174 17.42 5.21 4.41
CA LEU A 174 17.51 3.75 4.39
C LEU A 174 17.70 3.26 5.83
N ILE A 175 16.77 2.43 6.31
CA ILE A 175 16.83 1.85 7.65
C ILE A 175 17.33 0.41 7.63
N TRP A 176 17.07 -0.34 6.56
CA TRP A 176 17.49 -1.73 6.43
C TRP A 176 17.56 -2.22 4.98
N ARG A 177 18.43 -3.20 4.72
CA ARG A 177 18.45 -3.99 3.48
C ARG A 177 18.26 -5.45 3.81
N SER A 178 17.28 -6.07 3.18
CA SER A 178 16.95 -7.47 3.37
C SER A 178 17.18 -8.26 2.08
N HIS A 179 17.58 -9.51 2.20
CA HIS A 179 17.77 -10.39 1.05
C HIS A 179 16.42 -10.93 0.61
N ALA A 180 16.06 -10.73 -0.66
CA ALA A 180 14.94 -11.46 -1.23
C ALA A 180 15.40 -12.90 -1.50
N MET A 181 14.69 -13.84 -0.90
CA MET A 181 14.96 -15.27 -0.93
C MET A 181 13.80 -15.97 -1.63
N CYS A 182 14.07 -17.13 -2.24
CA CYS A 182 13.00 -17.96 -2.79
C CYS A 182 12.21 -18.55 -1.61
N ALA A 183 10.90 -18.37 -1.60
CA ALA A 183 9.99 -18.83 -0.57
C ALA A 183 9.06 -19.91 -1.11
N MET A 184 8.94 -21.01 -0.38
CA MET A 184 8.17 -22.20 -0.80
C MET A 184 7.71 -23.02 0.41
N HIS A 185 6.72 -23.88 0.24
CA HIS A 185 6.39 -24.89 1.25
C HIS A 185 7.56 -25.87 1.47
N ALA A 186 7.70 -26.42 2.68
CA ALA A 186 8.77 -27.35 3.05
C ALA A 186 8.83 -28.62 2.16
N ASP A 187 7.69 -29.06 1.63
CA ASP A 187 7.60 -30.23 0.74
C ASP A 187 7.97 -29.91 -0.71
N HIS A 188 8.22 -28.65 -1.05
CA HIS A 188 8.57 -28.27 -2.42
C HIS A 188 9.98 -28.79 -2.78
N PRO A 189 10.22 -29.33 -3.99
CA PRO A 189 11.52 -29.90 -4.37
C PRO A 189 12.73 -28.96 -4.18
N LEU A 190 12.54 -27.65 -4.37
CA LEU A 190 13.59 -26.66 -4.17
C LEU A 190 13.95 -26.43 -2.69
N ALA A 191 13.14 -26.88 -1.73
CA ALA A 191 13.44 -26.78 -0.31
C ALA A 191 14.68 -27.60 0.08
N ALA A 192 15.03 -28.63 -0.70
CA ALA A 192 16.25 -29.43 -0.49
C ALA A 192 17.54 -28.73 -0.94
N ARG A 193 17.44 -27.58 -1.64
CA ARG A 193 18.62 -26.84 -2.12
C ARG A 193 19.02 -25.76 -1.13
N ASP A 194 20.31 -25.50 -1.01
CA ASP A 194 20.82 -24.33 -0.27
C ASP A 194 20.65 -23.02 -1.06
N VAL A 195 20.76 -23.13 -2.38
CA VAL A 195 20.74 -22.00 -3.33
C VAL A 195 19.79 -22.31 -4.48
N VAL A 196 18.94 -21.34 -4.80
CA VAL A 196 18.06 -21.34 -5.97
C VAL A 196 18.60 -20.33 -6.97
N THR A 197 18.66 -20.73 -8.24
CA THR A 197 19.07 -19.89 -9.36
C THR A 197 17.87 -19.56 -10.26
N PRO A 198 17.95 -18.56 -11.15
CA PRO A 198 16.89 -18.33 -12.13
C PRO A 198 16.48 -19.60 -12.86
N GLN A 199 17.42 -20.42 -13.32
CA GLN A 199 17.15 -21.62 -14.12
C GLN A 199 16.25 -22.63 -13.39
N ASP A 200 16.36 -22.69 -12.07
CA ASP A 200 15.54 -23.58 -11.23
C ASP A 200 14.06 -23.17 -11.19
N LEU A 201 13.76 -21.94 -11.58
CA LEU A 201 12.40 -21.38 -11.57
C LEU A 201 11.69 -21.50 -12.92
N HIS A 202 12.38 -21.97 -13.97
CA HIS A 202 11.80 -22.10 -15.30
C HIS A 202 10.58 -23.03 -15.27
N ASP A 203 9.46 -22.58 -15.86
CA ASP A 203 8.17 -23.28 -15.90
C ASP A 203 7.54 -23.67 -14.54
N LEU A 204 8.18 -23.32 -13.41
CA LEU A 204 7.61 -23.58 -12.08
C LEU A 204 6.42 -22.66 -11.78
N PRO A 205 5.42 -23.13 -11.01
CA PRO A 205 4.35 -22.27 -10.50
C PRO A 205 4.93 -21.12 -9.67
N PHE A 206 4.70 -19.89 -10.13
CA PHE A 206 5.22 -18.68 -9.51
C PHE A 206 4.09 -17.76 -9.09
N ILE A 207 4.20 -17.22 -7.89
CA ILE A 207 3.27 -16.23 -7.34
C ILE A 207 3.98 -14.88 -7.41
N SER A 208 3.51 -14.01 -8.28
CA SER A 208 4.02 -12.65 -8.42
C SER A 208 3.34 -11.72 -7.43
N ILE A 209 3.99 -10.58 -7.17
CA ILE A 209 3.34 -9.44 -6.52
C ILE A 209 3.06 -8.33 -7.54
N SER A 210 2.12 -7.44 -7.21
CA SER A 210 1.86 -6.26 -8.02
C SER A 210 3.10 -5.39 -8.22
N ARG A 211 3.36 -5.06 -9.48
CA ARG A 211 4.56 -4.32 -9.92
C ARG A 211 4.57 -2.85 -9.48
N HIS A 212 3.43 -2.33 -8.99
CA HIS A 212 3.27 -0.98 -8.47
C HIS A 212 4.23 -0.66 -7.31
N GLU A 213 4.60 -1.66 -6.49
CA GLU A 213 5.53 -1.46 -5.37
C GLU A 213 7.02 -1.53 -5.76
N GLY A 214 7.32 -1.84 -7.03
CA GLY A 214 8.67 -1.87 -7.59
C GLY A 214 9.53 -3.09 -7.22
N GLN A 215 9.18 -3.87 -6.18
CA GLN A 215 9.97 -5.06 -5.84
C GLN A 215 9.88 -6.16 -6.89
N GLN A 216 8.68 -6.39 -7.45
CA GLN A 216 8.51 -7.36 -8.54
C GLN A 216 9.35 -6.97 -9.77
N GLN A 217 9.53 -5.67 -10.05
CA GLN A 217 10.35 -5.23 -11.19
C GLN A 217 11.83 -5.64 -11.04
N LYS A 218 12.35 -5.67 -9.81
CA LYS A 218 13.72 -6.17 -9.55
C LYS A 218 13.83 -7.67 -9.83
N VAL A 219 12.81 -8.44 -9.43
CA VAL A 219 12.71 -9.87 -9.71
C VAL A 219 12.59 -10.12 -11.21
N ASP A 220 11.65 -9.45 -11.87
CA ASP A 220 11.40 -9.56 -13.30
C ASP A 220 12.66 -9.24 -14.10
N LYS A 221 13.42 -8.20 -13.70
CA LYS A 221 14.70 -7.87 -14.33
C LYS A 221 15.69 -9.03 -14.23
N VAL A 222 15.87 -9.62 -13.05
CA VAL A 222 16.83 -10.72 -12.88
C VAL A 222 16.43 -11.96 -13.67
N LEU A 223 15.14 -12.30 -13.69
CA LEU A 223 14.64 -13.44 -14.47
C LEU A 223 14.77 -13.19 -15.98
N ALA A 224 14.48 -11.98 -16.43
CA ALA A 224 14.61 -11.58 -17.84
C ALA A 224 16.08 -11.58 -18.30
N ASP A 225 17.00 -11.04 -17.49
CA ASP A 225 18.44 -11.05 -17.78
C ASP A 225 18.98 -12.49 -17.90
N ALA A 226 18.39 -13.44 -17.17
CA ALA A 226 18.70 -14.87 -17.24
C ALA A 226 17.89 -15.64 -18.31
N GLN A 227 17.03 -14.96 -19.07
CA GLN A 227 16.11 -15.54 -20.07
C GLN A 227 15.19 -16.63 -19.51
N VAL A 228 14.82 -16.53 -18.22
CA VAL A 228 13.92 -17.49 -17.56
C VAL A 228 12.52 -16.90 -17.42
N ARG A 229 11.51 -17.75 -17.63
CA ARG A 229 10.09 -17.42 -17.41
C ARG A 229 9.45 -18.49 -16.53
N PRO A 230 9.22 -18.21 -15.24
CA PRO A 230 8.35 -19.04 -14.42
C PRO A 230 6.91 -18.97 -14.93
N ARG A 231 6.10 -19.96 -14.61
CA ARG A 231 4.67 -19.96 -14.92
C ARG A 231 3.93 -19.17 -13.85
N GLU A 232 3.57 -17.92 -14.15
CA GLU A 232 2.80 -17.06 -13.24
C GLU A 232 1.39 -17.63 -13.04
N VAL A 233 1.13 -18.22 -11.87
CA VAL A 233 -0.16 -18.86 -11.52
C VAL A 233 -1.06 -17.97 -10.68
N ALA A 234 -0.50 -16.91 -10.07
CA ALA A 234 -1.22 -15.93 -9.30
C ALA A 234 -0.45 -14.60 -9.24
N GLU A 235 -1.18 -13.49 -9.22
CA GLU A 235 -0.68 -12.16 -8.85
C GLU A 235 -1.44 -11.67 -7.61
N VAL A 236 -0.72 -11.20 -6.60
CA VAL A 236 -1.31 -10.60 -5.39
C VAL A 236 -0.71 -9.23 -5.09
N PRO A 237 -1.42 -8.35 -4.39
CA PRO A 237 -0.94 -6.98 -4.20
C PRO A 237 0.33 -6.86 -3.35
N LEU A 238 0.62 -7.83 -2.47
CA LEU A 238 1.64 -7.69 -1.42
C LEU A 238 2.44 -8.99 -1.20
N ILE A 239 3.74 -8.86 -0.89
CA ILE A 239 4.66 -9.98 -0.62
C ILE A 239 4.16 -10.87 0.53
N LEU A 240 3.57 -10.27 1.57
CA LEU A 240 2.98 -10.99 2.69
C LEU A 240 1.91 -12.00 2.20
N GLY A 241 1.04 -11.58 1.28
CA GLY A 241 0.06 -12.48 0.67
C GLY A 241 0.70 -13.58 -0.18
N ALA A 242 1.72 -13.23 -0.96
CA ALA A 242 2.42 -14.19 -1.80
C ALA A 242 3.13 -15.28 -0.98
N ALA A 243 3.77 -14.89 0.13
CA ALA A 243 4.40 -15.83 1.07
C ALA A 243 3.38 -16.75 1.73
N GLY A 244 2.19 -16.25 2.07
CA GLY A 244 1.09 -17.11 2.54
C GLY A 244 0.58 -18.10 1.48
N MET A 245 0.56 -17.71 0.21
CA MET A 245 0.20 -18.61 -0.90
C MET A 245 1.29 -19.67 -1.16
N ALA A 246 2.56 -19.29 -1.06
CA ALA A 246 3.69 -20.21 -1.13
C ALA A 246 3.68 -21.21 0.03
N HIS A 247 3.35 -20.74 1.24
CA HIS A 247 3.10 -21.60 2.41
C HIS A 247 1.95 -22.58 2.16
N ALA A 248 0.89 -22.18 1.48
CA ALA A 248 -0.21 -23.05 1.08
C ALA A 248 0.13 -24.03 -0.07
N GLY A 249 1.38 -24.03 -0.57
CA GLY A 249 1.83 -24.95 -1.62
C GLY A 249 1.40 -24.58 -3.05
N ILE A 250 0.89 -23.35 -3.28
CA ILE A 250 0.42 -22.90 -4.60
C ILE A 250 1.57 -22.75 -5.61
N GLY A 251 2.77 -22.43 -5.12
CA GLY A 251 3.96 -22.22 -5.93
C GLY A 251 5.08 -21.62 -5.12
N VAL A 252 6.04 -21.01 -5.82
CA VAL A 252 7.17 -20.29 -5.22
C VAL A 252 7.02 -18.78 -5.41
N THR A 253 7.60 -18.01 -4.51
CA THR A 253 7.66 -16.54 -4.62
C THR A 253 8.99 -16.01 -4.11
N PHE A 254 9.18 -14.69 -4.16
CA PHE A 254 10.28 -14.01 -3.49
C PHE A 254 9.77 -13.33 -2.23
N ALA A 255 10.35 -13.72 -1.09
CA ALA A 255 10.09 -13.10 0.20
C ALA A 255 11.40 -12.88 0.93
N ASP A 256 11.38 -11.98 1.89
CA ASP A 256 12.48 -11.78 2.80
C ASP A 256 12.11 -12.26 4.21
N VAL A 257 13.05 -12.17 5.15
CA VAL A 257 12.85 -12.67 6.51
C VAL A 257 11.70 -11.98 7.26
N PHE A 258 11.35 -10.73 6.92
CA PHE A 258 10.22 -10.04 7.55
C PHE A 258 8.91 -10.48 6.96
N SER A 259 8.80 -10.44 5.63
CA SER A 259 7.58 -10.84 4.96
C SER A 259 7.25 -12.29 5.25
N ALA A 260 8.21 -13.22 5.20
CA ALA A 260 7.99 -14.65 5.43
C ALA A 260 7.68 -15.04 6.89
N ARG A 261 7.94 -14.15 7.85
CA ARG A 261 7.98 -14.45 9.28
C ARG A 261 6.76 -15.18 9.83
N PRO A 262 5.51 -14.83 9.48
CA PRO A 262 4.33 -15.52 10.00
C PRO A 262 4.25 -17.01 9.67
N TRP A 263 5.04 -17.50 8.70
CA TRP A 263 4.98 -18.88 8.22
C TRP A 263 6.29 -19.66 8.39
N LEU A 264 7.39 -19.03 8.79
CA LEU A 264 8.71 -19.69 8.91
C LEU A 264 8.70 -20.88 9.87
N GLU A 265 7.92 -20.81 10.93
CA GLU A 265 7.74 -21.90 11.92
C GLU A 265 6.56 -22.82 11.57
N ARG A 266 5.86 -22.55 10.47
CA ARG A 266 4.62 -23.25 10.07
C ARG A 266 4.77 -24.04 8.77
N GLY A 267 6.00 -24.19 8.28
CA GLY A 267 6.31 -24.97 7.07
C GLY A 267 6.67 -24.15 5.83
N LEU A 268 6.81 -22.82 5.93
CA LEU A 268 7.43 -22.04 4.87
C LEU A 268 8.95 -22.08 5.00
N VAL A 269 9.62 -22.37 3.89
CA VAL A 269 11.07 -22.44 3.78
C VAL A 269 11.56 -21.33 2.87
N LEU A 270 12.63 -20.66 3.27
CA LEU A 270 13.35 -19.69 2.47
C LEU A 270 14.70 -20.26 2.03
N ARG A 271 14.99 -20.20 0.73
CA ARG A 271 16.30 -20.55 0.17
C ARG A 271 16.96 -19.36 -0.50
N ARG A 272 18.28 -19.26 -0.33
CA ARG A 272 19.09 -18.18 -0.88
C ARG A 272 18.90 -18.16 -2.40
N PHE A 273 18.79 -16.98 -2.97
CA PHE A 273 18.67 -16.82 -4.42
C PHE A 273 19.92 -16.14 -4.99
N GLU A 274 20.46 -16.68 -6.08
CA GLU A 274 21.57 -16.08 -6.83
C GLU A 274 21.21 -15.91 -8.31
N PRO A 275 21.35 -14.69 -8.89
CA PRO A 275 22.01 -13.52 -8.31
C PRO A 275 21.14 -12.81 -7.25
N GLY A 276 21.79 -12.33 -6.19
CA GLY A 276 21.10 -11.81 -5.01
C GLY A 276 20.29 -10.54 -5.28
N ILE A 277 19.06 -10.51 -4.79
CA ILE A 277 18.16 -9.34 -4.84
C ILE A 277 18.07 -8.72 -3.44
N ARG A 278 17.99 -7.39 -3.37
CA ARG A 278 17.83 -6.65 -2.11
C ARG A 278 16.52 -5.86 -2.07
N PHE A 279 15.75 -6.11 -1.03
CA PHE A 279 14.64 -5.26 -0.62
C PHE A 279 15.17 -4.19 0.32
N GLU A 280 14.81 -2.94 0.06
CA GLU A 280 15.26 -1.79 0.83
C GLU A 280 14.08 -1.25 1.64
N TYR A 281 14.33 -0.96 2.91
CA TYR A 281 13.34 -0.40 3.82
C TYR A 281 13.76 1.02 4.18
N HIS A 282 12.83 1.95 4.06
CA HIS A 282 13.06 3.37 4.26
C HIS A 282 12.11 3.94 5.31
N ALA A 283 12.66 4.85 6.12
CA ALA A 283 11.88 5.82 6.88
C ALA A 283 11.75 7.10 6.05
N VAL A 284 10.55 7.67 5.97
CA VAL A 284 10.26 8.93 5.29
C VAL A 284 9.51 9.88 6.22
N TRP A 285 9.88 11.15 6.27
CA TRP A 285 9.24 12.13 7.15
C TRP A 285 9.44 13.55 6.63
N ILE A 286 8.64 14.50 7.11
CA ILE A 286 8.90 15.92 6.93
C ILE A 286 9.60 16.44 8.18
N ASP A 287 10.69 17.19 8.01
CA ASP A 287 11.43 17.74 9.15
C ASP A 287 10.58 18.77 9.90
N ALA A 288 10.29 18.48 11.17
CA ALA A 288 9.58 19.36 12.08
C ALA A 288 10.33 19.40 13.41
N PRO A 289 10.72 20.58 13.92
CA PRO A 289 11.51 20.70 15.15
C PRO A 289 10.89 19.96 16.34
N GLN A 290 9.56 20.04 16.49
CA GLN A 290 8.84 19.45 17.62
C GLN A 290 8.85 17.91 17.68
N SER A 291 8.98 17.22 16.54
CA SER A 291 8.92 15.74 16.47
C SER A 291 10.26 15.11 16.12
N ARG A 292 11.30 15.91 15.83
CA ARG A 292 12.59 15.43 15.34
C ARG A 292 13.23 14.39 16.27
N ALA A 293 13.25 14.64 17.58
CA ALA A 293 13.86 13.73 18.54
C ALA A 293 13.13 12.37 18.60
N VAL A 294 11.80 12.40 18.65
CA VAL A 294 10.95 11.19 18.70
C VAL A 294 11.08 10.40 17.39
N VAL A 295 11.04 11.07 16.23
CA VAL A 295 11.23 10.45 14.92
C VAL A 295 12.58 9.76 14.81
N GLN A 296 13.68 10.42 15.23
CA GLN A 296 15.01 9.82 15.17
C GLN A 296 15.16 8.64 16.13
N SER A 297 14.60 8.75 17.35
CA SER A 297 14.54 7.65 18.32
C SER A 297 13.81 6.43 17.74
N LEU A 298 12.67 6.66 17.10
CA LEU A 298 11.87 5.61 16.45
C LEU A 298 12.61 4.97 15.26
N ILE A 299 13.26 5.75 14.41
CA ILE A 299 14.09 5.23 13.31
C ILE A 299 15.19 4.31 13.83
N LYS A 300 15.86 4.71 14.92
CA LYS A 300 16.87 3.88 15.56
C LYS A 300 16.28 2.57 16.09
N ALA A 301 15.16 2.65 16.83
CA ALA A 301 14.50 1.47 17.38
C ALA A 301 14.03 0.48 16.30
N MET A 302 13.53 0.99 15.17
CA MET A 302 13.16 0.17 14.01
C MET A 302 14.36 -0.55 13.41
N ARG A 303 15.50 0.13 13.26
CA ARG A 303 16.74 -0.49 12.76
C ARG A 303 17.24 -1.59 13.70
N ASP A 304 17.27 -1.32 15.00
CA ASP A 304 17.70 -2.28 16.01
C ASP A 304 16.79 -3.52 16.00
N THR A 305 15.48 -3.32 15.87
CA THR A 305 14.49 -4.40 15.74
C THR A 305 14.69 -5.19 14.44
N MET A 306 14.83 -4.53 13.29
CA MET A 306 15.07 -5.21 12.00
C MET A 306 16.34 -6.06 12.02
N LYS A 307 17.40 -5.58 12.69
CA LYS A 307 18.63 -6.35 12.92
C LYS A 307 18.36 -7.60 13.73
N LEU A 308 17.71 -7.45 14.88
CA LEU A 308 17.37 -8.57 15.76
C LEU A 308 16.51 -9.61 15.03
N LEU A 309 15.46 -9.16 14.34
CA LEU A 309 14.57 -10.02 13.57
C LEU A 309 15.28 -10.79 12.46
N THR A 310 16.24 -10.14 11.80
CA THR A 310 17.06 -10.81 10.78
C THR A 310 17.92 -11.90 11.41
N GLN A 311 18.57 -11.61 12.54
CA GLN A 311 19.40 -12.60 13.25
C GLN A 311 18.59 -13.80 13.72
N GLU A 312 17.41 -13.57 14.31
CA GLU A 312 16.52 -14.63 14.75
C GLU A 312 16.03 -15.50 13.58
N ALA A 313 15.65 -14.88 12.45
CA ALA A 313 15.20 -15.62 11.28
C ALA A 313 16.32 -16.48 10.67
N LEU A 314 17.55 -15.96 10.58
CA LEU A 314 18.69 -16.69 10.04
C LEU A 314 19.16 -17.85 10.94
N ALA A 315 18.75 -17.86 12.21
CA ALA A 315 18.99 -18.99 13.12
C ALA A 315 17.98 -20.14 12.91
N LEU A 316 16.89 -19.92 12.17
CA LEU A 316 15.89 -20.95 11.90
C LEU A 316 16.37 -21.92 10.81
N PRO A 317 16.12 -23.23 10.95
CA PRO A 317 16.48 -24.22 9.94
C PRO A 317 15.67 -24.05 8.63
N SER A 318 14.51 -23.40 8.71
CA SER A 318 13.68 -23.08 7.55
C SER A 318 14.26 -21.94 6.70
N VAL A 319 15.34 -21.29 7.14
CA VAL A 319 15.98 -20.16 6.44
C VAL A 319 17.38 -20.56 6.01
N GLY A 320 17.61 -20.64 4.70
CA GLY A 320 18.94 -20.94 4.16
C GLY A 320 19.96 -19.85 4.53
N PRO A 321 21.23 -20.21 4.77
CA PRO A 321 22.24 -19.25 5.20
C PRO A 321 22.46 -18.17 4.13
N LEU A 322 22.68 -16.94 4.56
CA LEU A 322 23.20 -15.89 3.70
C LEU A 322 24.72 -16.06 3.56
N ALA A 323 25.26 -15.85 2.36
CA ALA A 323 26.72 -15.86 2.20
C ALA A 323 27.33 -14.59 2.83
N ASP A 324 28.40 -14.76 3.60
CA ASP A 324 29.22 -13.66 4.13
C ASP A 324 29.93 -12.93 2.97
N ARG A 325 29.35 -11.84 2.46
CA ARG A 325 30.04 -10.83 1.64
C ARG A 325 29.42 -9.44 1.83
#